data_AF-A0A2V1B2Z9-F1
#
_entry.id   AF-A0A2V1B2Z9-F1
#
_cell.length_a   1.000
_cell.length_b   1.000
_cell.length_c   1.000
_cell.angle_alpha   90.00
_cell.angle_beta   90.00
_cell.angle_gamma   90.00
#
_symmetry.space_group_name_H-M   'P 1'
#
loop_
_entity.id
_entity.type
_entity.pdbx_description
1 polymer ?
#
loop_
_entity_poly.entity_id
_entity_poly.type
_entity_poly.pdbx_seq_one_letter_code
_entity_poly.pdbx_strand_id
1 'polypeptide(L)'
;MQLTNILALAVLALGITAHPSVEGRTSKPNCKGGQVYNSHHHQCVCPPKQSWDDGKNKCSYPPLSTPSCPKDENPWCSKSEKEYCKYDKKHDWCQNDGYGSVWCSKDKDAPQKCKDKYNPPSKPVCKDKQKYNPDHNKCECPHPMYWKHEDQKCHYQPKPKPNCPRDQKPWCGKSKSKYCEWDDKHDYCEDDGTSYTWCAKDKDVNGGGLLEKLFDLL
;
A
#
# COMPACT_ATOMS: atom_id res chain seq x y z
N MET A 1 3.83 75.72 -41.80
CA MET A 1 2.44 75.96 -41.38
C MET A 1 1.97 74.77 -40.58
N GLN A 2 1.40 75.03 -39.40
CA GLN A 2 0.74 74.05 -38.53
C GLN A 2 -0.61 73.59 -39.11
N LEU A 3 -1.14 72.50 -38.52
CA LEU A 3 -2.56 72.10 -38.28
C LEU A 3 -2.82 70.66 -38.77
N THR A 4 -2.70 69.65 -37.89
CA THR A 4 -3.79 69.01 -37.09
C THR A 4 -4.93 68.40 -37.92
N ASN A 5 -5.11 67.07 -37.86
CA ASN A 5 -6.27 66.49 -37.18
C ASN A 5 -6.24 64.96 -37.05
N ILE A 6 -6.90 64.53 -35.98
CA ILE A 6 -7.05 63.20 -35.38
C ILE A 6 -8.12 62.39 -36.15
N LEU A 7 -7.96 61.07 -36.30
CA LEU A 7 -9.03 60.11 -35.94
C LEU A 7 -8.52 58.68 -35.81
N ALA A 8 -8.78 58.10 -34.63
CA ALA A 8 -8.56 56.72 -34.27
C ALA A 8 -9.67 55.82 -34.84
N LEU A 9 -9.31 54.59 -35.21
CA LEU A 9 -10.25 53.47 -35.27
C LEU A 9 -9.56 52.22 -34.70
N ALA A 10 -9.92 51.92 -33.46
CA ALA A 10 -9.67 50.64 -32.84
C ALA A 10 -10.63 49.60 -33.43
N VAL A 11 -10.10 48.44 -33.83
CA VAL A 11 -10.87 47.20 -33.90
C VAL A 11 -10.07 46.13 -33.18
N LEU A 12 -10.50 45.86 -31.95
CA LEU A 12 -10.13 44.70 -31.15
C LEU A 12 -10.67 43.44 -31.85
N ALA A 13 -9.80 42.66 -32.47
CA ALA A 13 -10.09 41.28 -32.83
C ALA A 13 -9.69 40.37 -31.66
N LEU A 14 -10.62 40.14 -30.73
CA LEU A 14 -10.58 38.99 -29.84
C LEU A 14 -11.18 37.80 -30.62
N GLY A 15 -10.43 36.71 -30.77
CA GLY A 15 -10.89 35.60 -31.59
C GLY A 15 -10.02 34.35 -31.49
N ILE A 16 -9.72 33.91 -30.27
CA ILE A 16 -9.49 32.51 -29.89
C ILE A 16 -8.51 31.75 -30.82
N THR A 17 -7.20 31.91 -30.58
CA THR A 17 -6.29 30.80 -30.87
C THR A 17 -6.66 29.68 -29.90
N ALA A 18 -7.46 28.73 -30.37
CA ALA A 18 -7.57 27.44 -29.71
C ALA A 18 -6.16 26.84 -29.71
N HIS A 19 -5.43 27.10 -28.62
CA HIS A 19 -4.30 26.26 -28.27
C HIS A 19 -4.85 24.84 -28.28
N PRO A 20 -4.23 23.88 -28.97
CA PRO A 20 -4.56 22.50 -28.72
C PRO A 20 -4.36 22.32 -27.23
N SER A 21 -5.48 22.17 -26.51
CA SER A 21 -5.49 21.52 -25.22
C SER A 21 -4.86 20.17 -25.50
N VAL A 22 -3.56 20.10 -25.29
CA VAL A 22 -2.93 18.89 -24.83
C VAL A 22 -3.70 18.59 -23.56
N GLU A 23 -4.77 17.82 -23.71
CA GLU A 23 -5.27 16.93 -22.68
C GLU A 23 -4.06 16.10 -22.32
N GLY A 24 -3.24 16.65 -21.41
CA GLY A 24 -2.29 15.89 -20.64
C GLY A 24 -3.16 14.95 -19.86
N ARG A 25 -3.49 13.81 -20.47
CA ARG A 25 -3.81 12.59 -19.77
C ARG A 25 -2.61 12.40 -18.84
N THR A 26 -2.71 12.91 -17.63
CA THR A 26 -1.86 12.49 -16.51
C THR A 26 -2.31 11.06 -16.24
N SER A 27 -1.92 10.16 -17.14
CA SER A 27 -1.88 8.74 -16.87
C SER A 27 -1.05 8.63 -15.61
N LYS A 28 -1.74 8.35 -14.50
CA LYS A 28 -1.16 7.95 -13.23
C LYS A 28 0.10 7.12 -13.52
N PRO A 29 1.29 7.55 -13.06
CA PRO A 29 2.51 6.84 -13.40
C PRO A 29 2.34 5.38 -13.01
N ASN A 30 2.54 4.49 -13.97
CA ASN A 30 2.33 3.07 -13.77
C ASN A 30 3.48 2.54 -12.90
N CYS A 31 3.27 2.54 -11.58
CA CYS A 31 4.21 2.02 -10.61
C CYS A 31 4.35 0.50 -10.81
N LYS A 32 5.59 0.05 -10.99
CA LYS A 32 5.87 -1.34 -11.33
C LYS A 32 6.02 -2.19 -10.07
N GLY A 33 5.81 -3.49 -10.22
CA GLY A 33 6.23 -4.47 -9.22
C GLY A 33 5.68 -4.22 -7.81
N GLY A 34 4.42 -3.79 -7.68
CA GLY A 34 3.80 -3.56 -6.37
C GLY A 34 4.22 -2.28 -5.66
N GLN A 35 4.93 -1.37 -6.34
CA GLN A 35 5.13 -0.01 -5.85
C GLN A 35 3.81 0.77 -5.83
N VAL A 36 3.70 1.70 -4.89
CA VAL A 36 2.57 2.63 -4.75
C VAL A 36 3.06 4.03 -5.09
N TYR A 37 2.26 4.79 -5.83
CA TYR A 37 2.60 6.16 -6.16
C TYR A 37 2.48 7.05 -4.92
N ASN A 38 3.59 7.64 -4.48
CA ASN A 38 3.61 8.66 -3.46
C ASN A 38 3.47 10.02 -4.12
N SER A 39 2.29 10.62 -4.06
CA SER A 39 1.98 11.92 -4.65
C SER A 39 2.75 13.07 -3.99
N HIS A 40 3.09 12.95 -2.70
CA HIS A 40 3.82 13.99 -1.96
C HIS A 40 5.27 14.14 -2.45
N HIS A 41 5.92 13.02 -2.76
CA HIS A 41 7.28 13.00 -3.28
C HIS A 41 7.35 12.78 -4.80
N HIS A 42 6.21 12.74 -5.48
CA HIS A 42 6.10 12.49 -6.93
C HIS A 42 6.89 11.27 -7.42
N GLN A 43 6.89 10.17 -6.64
CA GLN A 43 7.68 8.98 -6.94
C GLN A 43 6.96 7.68 -6.56
N CYS A 44 7.24 6.59 -7.29
CA CYS A 44 6.79 5.25 -6.94
C CYS A 44 7.67 4.69 -5.83
N VAL A 45 7.07 4.30 -4.71
CA VAL A 45 7.78 3.76 -3.55
C VAL A 45 7.22 2.41 -3.14
N CYS A 46 8.02 1.58 -2.49
CA CYS A 46 7.50 0.35 -1.93
C CYS A 46 6.60 0.62 -0.71
N PRO A 47 5.57 -0.22 -0.49
CA PRO A 47 4.76 -0.15 0.71
C PRO A 47 5.63 -0.26 1.99
N PRO A 48 5.13 0.19 3.14
CA PRO A 48 5.86 0.10 4.40
C PRO A 48 6.43 -1.29 4.65
N LYS A 49 7.68 -1.33 5.15
CA LYS A 49 8.43 -2.56 5.49
C LYS A 49 8.80 -3.45 4.30
N GLN A 50 8.53 -2.99 3.08
CA GLN A 50 9.05 -3.58 1.86
C GLN A 50 10.17 -2.72 1.30
N SER A 51 11.03 -3.33 0.49
CA SER A 51 12.08 -2.65 -0.26
C SER A 51 12.08 -3.15 -1.69
N TRP A 52 12.57 -2.32 -2.61
CA TRP A 52 12.67 -2.69 -4.01
C TRP A 52 13.73 -3.80 -4.16
N ASP A 53 13.33 -4.94 -4.73
CA ASP A 53 14.24 -6.02 -5.09
C ASP A 53 14.49 -5.96 -6.60
N ASP A 54 15.66 -5.43 -6.97
CA ASP A 54 16.09 -5.31 -8.37
C ASP A 54 16.17 -6.67 -9.07
N GLY A 55 16.47 -7.75 -8.35
CA GLY A 55 16.53 -9.10 -8.90
C GLY A 55 15.16 -9.63 -9.32
N LYS A 56 14.09 -9.14 -8.69
CA LYS A 56 12.70 -9.54 -8.97
C LYS A 56 11.87 -8.46 -9.66
N ASN A 57 12.42 -7.25 -9.83
CA ASN A 57 11.71 -6.07 -10.30
C ASN A 57 10.38 -5.83 -9.55
N LYS A 58 10.39 -6.03 -8.23
CA LYS A 58 9.21 -5.79 -7.38
C LYS A 58 9.57 -5.44 -5.94
N CYS A 59 8.63 -4.81 -5.26
CA CYS A 59 8.67 -4.63 -3.81
C CYS A 59 8.58 -5.99 -3.11
N SER A 60 9.41 -6.15 -2.08
CA SER A 60 9.54 -7.40 -1.34
C SER A 60 9.80 -7.14 0.13
N TYR A 61 9.34 -8.05 0.97
CA TYR A 61 9.72 -8.06 2.38
C TYR A 61 11.14 -8.63 2.54
N PRO A 62 11.87 -8.23 3.59
CA PRO A 62 13.15 -8.85 3.92
C PRO A 62 12.97 -10.36 4.14
N PRO A 63 14.00 -11.20 3.92
CA PRO A 63 13.89 -12.64 4.16
C PRO A 63 13.68 -12.96 5.64
N LEU A 64 12.98 -14.06 5.93
CA LEU A 64 12.95 -14.69 7.25
C LEU A 64 14.37 -15.10 7.65
N SER A 65 14.70 -15.03 8.93
CA SER A 65 16.00 -15.52 9.43
C SER A 65 16.14 -17.02 9.17
N THR A 66 17.30 -17.45 8.66
CA THR A 66 17.58 -18.88 8.46
C THR A 66 17.64 -19.59 9.82
N PRO A 67 16.95 -20.72 10.01
CA PRO A 67 17.02 -21.47 11.27
C PRO A 67 18.34 -22.25 11.38
N SER A 68 18.81 -22.44 12.61
CA SER A 68 19.94 -23.34 12.88
C SER A 68 19.44 -24.77 12.97
N CYS A 69 19.73 -25.58 11.95
CA CYS A 69 19.21 -26.94 11.85
C CYS A 69 20.11 -28.00 12.51
N PRO A 70 19.50 -29.07 13.08
CA PRO A 70 20.23 -30.25 13.52
C PRO A 70 21.04 -30.89 12.39
N LYS A 71 22.01 -31.73 12.78
CA LYS A 71 22.80 -32.52 11.82
C LYS A 71 21.87 -33.36 10.94
N ASP A 72 22.15 -33.35 9.63
CA ASP A 72 21.40 -34.05 8.57
C ASP A 72 20.00 -33.48 8.25
N GLU A 73 19.67 -32.28 8.74
CA GLU A 73 18.47 -31.54 8.32
C GLU A 73 18.83 -30.30 7.49
N ASN A 74 17.93 -29.92 6.60
CA ASN A 74 18.02 -28.70 5.81
C ASN A 74 17.05 -27.65 6.35
N PRO A 75 17.37 -26.35 6.23
CA PRO A 75 16.39 -25.29 6.46
C PRO A 75 15.37 -25.26 5.33
N TRP A 76 14.10 -25.11 5.71
CA TRP A 76 12.94 -24.96 4.84
C TRP A 76 12.22 -23.67 5.18
N CYS A 77 11.50 -23.13 4.21
CA CYS A 77 10.53 -22.07 4.43
C CYS A 77 9.20 -22.43 3.77
N SER A 78 8.11 -21.88 4.30
CA SER A 78 6.76 -22.18 3.83
C SER A 78 5.83 -21.01 4.05
N LYS A 79 4.85 -20.83 3.17
CA LYS A 79 3.71 -19.89 3.34
C LYS A 79 2.40 -20.60 3.65
N SER A 80 2.28 -21.85 3.25
CA SER A 80 1.09 -22.67 3.44
C SER A 80 1.46 -24.15 3.37
N GLU A 81 0.50 -25.04 3.58
CA GLU A 81 0.71 -26.48 3.49
C GLU A 81 1.21 -26.94 2.10
N LYS A 82 0.96 -26.15 1.04
CA LYS A 82 1.32 -26.47 -0.36
C LYS A 82 2.45 -25.61 -0.92
N GLU A 83 2.79 -24.51 -0.25
CA GLU A 83 3.79 -23.55 -0.72
C GLU A 83 4.98 -23.59 0.25
N TYR A 84 5.92 -24.49 -0.02
CA TYR A 84 7.14 -24.65 0.75
C TYR A 84 8.31 -24.99 -0.14
N CYS A 85 9.49 -24.50 0.22
CA CYS A 85 10.74 -24.79 -0.49
C CYS A 85 11.88 -24.94 0.50
N LYS A 86 13.00 -25.51 0.03
CA LYS A 86 14.27 -25.36 0.75
C LYS A 86 14.53 -23.88 0.93
N TYR A 87 15.06 -23.51 2.09
CA TYR A 87 15.27 -22.11 2.42
C TYR A 87 16.18 -21.46 1.38
N ASP A 88 15.67 -20.42 0.74
CA ASP A 88 16.39 -19.54 -0.15
C ASP A 88 15.94 -18.12 0.14
N LYS A 89 16.86 -17.25 0.56
CA LYS A 89 16.60 -15.84 0.84
C LYS A 89 15.99 -15.08 -0.34
N LYS A 90 16.14 -15.60 -1.57
CA LYS A 90 15.56 -15.05 -2.79
C LYS A 90 14.19 -15.63 -3.11
N HIS A 91 13.74 -16.71 -2.47
CA HIS A 91 12.41 -17.26 -2.77
C HIS A 91 11.31 -16.44 -2.08
N ASP A 92 10.21 -16.16 -2.78
CA ASP A 92 9.10 -15.36 -2.22
C ASP A 92 8.47 -16.01 -0.99
N TRP A 93 8.54 -17.34 -0.89
CA TRP A 93 8.01 -18.08 0.25
C TRP A 93 8.85 -17.94 1.53
N CYS A 94 10.09 -17.46 1.40
CA CYS A 94 10.99 -17.25 2.53
C CYS A 94 11.01 -15.78 2.98
N GLN A 95 10.08 -14.96 2.53
CA GLN A 95 9.99 -13.55 2.91
C GLN A 95 9.28 -13.38 4.25
N ASN A 96 9.76 -12.43 5.05
CA ASN A 96 9.17 -12.03 6.33
C ASN A 96 8.00 -11.07 6.09
N ASP A 97 6.99 -11.57 5.39
CA ASP A 97 5.73 -10.88 5.15
C ASP A 97 4.73 -11.08 6.31
N GLY A 98 5.14 -11.75 7.39
CA GLY A 98 4.29 -12.12 8.51
C GLY A 98 3.39 -13.33 8.27
N TYR A 99 3.56 -14.03 7.15
CA TYR A 99 2.82 -15.24 6.80
C TYR A 99 3.72 -16.46 6.60
N GLY A 100 5.00 -16.23 6.31
CA GLY A 100 5.98 -17.30 6.14
C GLY A 100 6.51 -17.85 7.47
N SER A 101 6.83 -19.14 7.47
CA SER A 101 7.52 -19.83 8.56
C SER A 101 8.82 -20.43 8.07
N VAL A 102 9.82 -20.53 8.95
CA VAL A 102 11.03 -21.34 8.72
C VAL A 102 11.05 -22.54 9.65
N TRP A 103 11.64 -23.64 9.20
CA TRP A 103 11.73 -24.88 9.97
C TRP A 103 12.82 -25.78 9.42
N CYS A 104 13.28 -26.74 10.22
CA CYS A 104 14.30 -27.70 9.81
C CYS A 104 13.66 -29.05 9.47
N SER A 105 14.15 -29.72 8.44
CA SER A 105 13.71 -31.07 8.08
C SER A 105 14.66 -31.75 7.11
N LYS A 106 14.66 -33.09 7.17
CA LYS A 106 15.16 -33.92 6.07
C LYS A 106 14.29 -33.75 4.85
N ASP A 107 14.87 -33.90 3.67
CA ASP A 107 14.18 -33.72 2.39
C ASP A 107 12.97 -34.64 2.26
N LYS A 108 13.12 -35.91 2.64
CA LYS A 108 12.04 -36.91 2.56
C LYS A 108 10.86 -36.63 3.50
N ASP A 109 11.11 -35.92 4.60
CA ASP A 109 10.11 -35.68 5.65
C ASP A 109 9.46 -34.29 5.51
N ALA A 110 10.02 -33.43 4.65
CA ALA A 110 9.59 -32.05 4.46
C ALA A 110 8.11 -31.90 4.05
N PRO A 111 7.59 -32.69 3.08
CA PRO A 111 6.18 -32.57 2.69
C PRO A 111 5.21 -32.83 3.85
N GLN A 112 5.47 -33.90 4.62
CA GLN A 112 4.60 -34.27 5.74
C GLN A 112 4.74 -33.27 6.90
N LYS A 113 5.97 -32.87 7.24
CA LYS A 113 6.22 -31.87 8.29
C LYS A 113 5.56 -30.52 7.99
N CYS A 114 5.58 -30.09 6.72
CA CYS A 114 4.88 -28.89 6.28
C CYS A 114 3.35 -29.03 6.46
N LYS A 115 2.79 -30.17 6.04
CA LYS A 115 1.36 -30.45 6.21
C LYS A 115 0.94 -30.43 7.69
N ASP A 116 1.69 -31.11 8.55
CA ASP A 116 1.41 -31.17 9.98
C ASP A 116 1.53 -29.80 10.65
N LYS A 117 2.44 -28.95 10.16
CA LYS A 117 2.62 -27.57 10.63
C LYS A 117 1.38 -26.70 10.36
N TYR A 118 0.79 -26.77 9.17
CA TYR A 118 -0.34 -25.89 8.79
C TYR A 118 -1.72 -26.50 8.98
N ASN A 119 -1.81 -27.82 9.15
CA ASN A 119 -3.05 -28.53 9.43
C ASN A 119 -2.93 -29.42 10.69
N PRO A 120 -2.60 -28.83 11.87
CA PRO A 120 -2.61 -29.60 13.10
C PRO A 120 -4.05 -30.04 13.43
N PRO A 121 -4.25 -31.20 14.06
CA PRO A 121 -5.58 -31.72 14.41
C PRO A 121 -6.44 -30.76 15.25
N SER A 122 -5.82 -29.82 15.96
CA SER A 122 -6.44 -28.83 16.84
C SER A 122 -6.34 -27.39 16.31
N LYS A 123 -6.19 -27.20 15.00
CA LYS A 123 -6.08 -25.85 14.41
C LYS A 123 -7.31 -24.99 14.78
N PRO A 124 -7.13 -23.84 15.45
CA PRO A 124 -8.24 -22.95 15.76
C PRO A 124 -8.80 -22.30 14.48
N VAL A 125 -10.10 -22.02 14.48
CA VAL A 125 -10.73 -21.18 13.45
C VAL A 125 -10.34 -19.73 13.72
N CYS A 126 -9.57 -19.13 12.80
CA CYS A 126 -9.14 -17.75 12.92
C CYS A 126 -10.27 -16.77 12.58
N LYS A 127 -10.36 -15.69 13.35
CA LYS A 127 -11.38 -14.64 13.16
C LYS A 127 -10.88 -13.57 12.20
N ASP A 128 -11.79 -12.92 11.50
CA ASP A 128 -11.49 -11.82 10.58
C ASP A 128 -10.35 -12.20 9.59
N LYS A 129 -9.33 -11.35 9.42
CA LYS A 129 -8.18 -11.56 8.54
C LYS A 129 -7.02 -12.25 9.25
N GLN A 130 -7.22 -12.72 10.49
CA GLN A 130 -6.17 -13.44 11.19
C GLN A 130 -5.82 -14.71 10.43
N LYS A 131 -4.53 -15.08 10.48
CA LYS A 131 -4.07 -16.37 9.99
C LYS A 131 -3.44 -17.14 11.14
N TYR A 132 -3.58 -18.45 11.08
CA TYR A 132 -2.95 -19.32 12.06
C TYR A 132 -1.43 -19.27 11.85
N ASN A 133 -0.73 -18.73 12.84
CA ASN A 133 0.72 -18.78 12.91
C ASN A 133 1.11 -20.09 13.60
N PRO A 134 1.66 -21.07 12.85
CA PRO A 134 2.02 -22.36 13.42
C PRO A 134 3.23 -22.29 14.36
N ASP A 135 4.10 -21.28 14.22
CA ASP A 135 5.26 -21.10 15.11
C ASP A 135 4.83 -20.63 16.50
N HIS A 136 3.73 -19.87 16.59
CA HIS A 136 3.18 -19.38 17.86
C HIS A 136 1.94 -20.15 18.33
N ASN A 137 1.51 -21.15 17.56
CA ASN A 137 0.30 -21.95 17.80
C ASN A 137 -0.95 -21.09 18.11
N LYS A 138 -1.13 -19.98 17.39
CA LYS A 138 -2.28 -19.08 17.59
C LYS A 138 -2.63 -18.31 16.32
N CYS A 139 -3.86 -17.82 16.25
CA CYS A 139 -4.28 -16.92 15.18
C CYS A 139 -3.71 -15.52 15.44
N GLU A 140 -3.02 -14.97 14.47
CA GLU A 140 -2.40 -13.65 14.56
C GLU A 140 -2.83 -12.79 13.37
N CYS A 141 -2.88 -11.48 13.59
CA CYS A 141 -2.96 -10.56 12.48
C CYS A 141 -1.65 -10.65 11.71
N PRO A 142 -1.73 -10.87 10.40
CA PRO A 142 -0.53 -10.97 9.63
C PRO A 142 0.15 -9.62 9.49
N HIS A 143 1.46 -9.62 9.39
CA HIS A 143 2.22 -8.39 9.25
C HIS A 143 1.87 -7.65 7.94
N PRO A 144 1.82 -6.30 7.93
CA PRO A 144 2.08 -5.35 9.02
C PRO A 144 0.86 -5.02 9.90
N MET A 145 -0.22 -5.79 9.82
CA MET A 145 -1.46 -5.55 10.55
C MET A 145 -1.29 -5.83 12.06
N TYR A 146 -2.18 -5.26 12.87
CA TYR A 146 -2.27 -5.52 14.30
C TYR A 146 -3.71 -5.83 14.69
N TRP A 147 -3.87 -6.59 15.78
CA TRP A 147 -5.20 -6.93 16.31
C TRP A 147 -5.70 -5.80 17.19
N LYS A 148 -6.93 -5.35 16.95
CA LYS A 148 -7.61 -4.36 17.78
C LYS A 148 -8.73 -5.06 18.55
N HIS A 149 -8.66 -4.97 19.88
CA HIS A 149 -9.54 -5.73 20.77
C HIS A 149 -10.96 -5.15 20.81
N GLU A 150 -11.11 -3.86 20.55
CA GLU A 150 -12.37 -3.12 20.63
C GLU A 150 -13.38 -3.57 19.57
N ASP A 151 -12.92 -3.80 18.33
CA ASP A 151 -13.74 -4.22 17.20
C ASP A 151 -13.46 -5.66 16.74
N GLN A 152 -12.52 -6.35 17.40
CA GLN A 152 -12.14 -7.74 17.13
C GLN A 152 -11.74 -7.96 15.67
N LYS A 153 -10.95 -7.03 15.12
CA LYS A 153 -10.49 -7.06 13.72
C LYS A 153 -8.98 -6.80 13.61
N CYS A 154 -8.42 -7.21 12.48
CA CYS A 154 -7.07 -6.83 12.09
C CYS A 154 -7.08 -5.50 11.32
N HIS A 155 -6.27 -4.56 11.78
CA HIS A 155 -6.13 -3.22 11.19
C HIS A 155 -4.71 -2.99 10.68
N TYR A 156 -4.56 -2.20 9.63
CA TYR A 156 -3.27 -1.59 9.32
C TYR A 156 -3.03 -0.36 10.21
N GLN A 157 -1.76 0.01 10.38
CA GLN A 157 -1.43 1.29 11.00
C GLN A 157 -2.06 2.43 10.17
N PRO A 158 -2.55 3.50 10.79
CA PRO A 158 -3.07 4.63 10.04
C PRO A 158 -1.95 5.31 9.25
N LYS A 159 -2.28 5.83 8.07
CA LYS A 159 -1.38 6.70 7.32
C LYS A 159 -0.98 7.90 8.19
N PRO A 160 0.26 8.37 8.08
CA PRO A 160 0.71 9.55 8.81
C PRO A 160 -0.22 10.73 8.60
N LYS A 161 -0.56 11.43 9.69
CA LYS A 161 -1.34 12.67 9.62
C LYS A 161 -0.59 13.69 8.76
N PRO A 162 -1.19 14.22 7.68
CA PRO A 162 -0.52 15.21 6.86
C PRO A 162 -0.39 16.54 7.65
N ASN A 163 0.74 17.23 7.46
CA ASN A 163 0.95 18.54 8.07
C ASN A 163 0.27 19.61 7.21
N CYS A 164 -0.86 20.13 7.67
CA CYS A 164 -1.70 21.02 6.89
C CYS A 164 -1.47 22.50 7.19
N PRO A 165 -1.62 23.39 6.18
CA PRO A 165 -1.71 24.83 6.39
C PRO A 165 -2.82 25.18 7.41
N ARG A 166 -2.68 26.32 8.11
CA ARG A 166 -3.60 26.75 9.18
C ARG A 166 -5.08 26.78 8.79
N ASP A 167 -5.37 27.02 7.51
CA ASP A 167 -6.72 27.16 6.98
C ASP A 167 -7.27 25.87 6.35
N GLN A 168 -6.54 24.75 6.48
CA GLN A 168 -6.92 23.44 5.94
C GLN A 168 -6.95 22.39 7.04
N LYS A 169 -7.71 21.32 6.80
CA LYS A 169 -7.77 20.15 7.66
C LYS A 169 -7.13 18.95 7.01
N PRO A 170 -6.60 18.00 7.79
CA PRO A 170 -6.12 16.72 7.30
C PRO A 170 -7.29 15.80 6.99
N TRP A 171 -7.22 15.12 5.86
CA TRP A 171 -8.20 14.16 5.38
C TRP A 171 -7.51 12.85 5.02
N CYS A 172 -8.28 11.76 5.04
CA CYS A 172 -7.85 10.48 4.51
C CYS A 172 -8.97 9.79 3.73
N GLY A 173 -8.62 8.83 2.89
CA GLY A 173 -9.61 8.06 2.15
C GLY A 173 -9.04 7.05 1.17
N LYS A 174 -9.87 6.09 0.80
CA LYS A 174 -9.56 5.01 -0.16
C LYS A 174 -10.21 5.23 -1.52
N SER A 175 -11.28 6.01 -1.59
CA SER A 175 -11.97 6.36 -2.82
C SER A 175 -12.81 7.63 -2.66
N LYS A 176 -13.37 8.11 -3.79
CA LYS A 176 -14.31 9.24 -3.84
C LYS A 176 -15.53 9.09 -2.91
N SER A 177 -15.90 7.87 -2.55
CA SER A 177 -17.03 7.56 -1.67
C SER A 177 -16.63 7.04 -0.29
N LYS A 178 -15.33 6.91 -0.03
CA LYS A 178 -14.78 6.38 1.24
C LYS A 178 -13.63 7.28 1.70
N TYR A 179 -14.01 8.37 2.34
CA TYR A 179 -13.10 9.34 2.93
C TYR A 179 -13.66 9.90 4.23
N CYS A 180 -12.80 10.41 5.09
CA CYS A 180 -13.16 11.09 6.32
C CYS A 180 -12.13 12.17 6.67
N GLU A 181 -12.48 13.09 7.57
CA GLU A 181 -11.46 13.90 8.25
C GLU A 181 -10.48 12.92 8.92
N TRP A 182 -9.18 13.22 8.86
CA TRP A 182 -8.16 12.27 9.31
C TRP A 182 -8.42 11.86 10.77
N ASP A 183 -8.52 10.56 10.98
CA ASP A 183 -8.75 9.93 12.28
C ASP A 183 -7.92 8.64 12.32
N ASP A 184 -7.06 8.52 13.34
CA ASP A 184 -6.18 7.36 13.52
C ASP A 184 -6.94 6.06 13.81
N LYS A 185 -8.24 6.15 14.10
CA LYS A 185 -9.11 5.01 14.38
C LYS A 185 -10.01 4.61 13.22
N HIS A 186 -10.11 5.42 12.16
CA HIS A 186 -11.02 5.15 11.06
C HIS A 186 -10.36 4.26 9.99
N ASP A 187 -11.09 3.25 9.54
CA ASP A 187 -10.63 2.27 8.55
C ASP A 187 -10.26 2.89 7.19
N TYR A 188 -10.76 4.08 6.87
CA TYR A 188 -10.43 4.81 5.64
C TYR A 188 -9.02 5.39 5.66
N CYS A 189 -8.45 5.59 6.86
CA CYS A 189 -7.10 6.10 7.05
C CYS A 189 -6.04 4.98 7.15
N GLU A 190 -6.44 3.71 7.20
CA GLU A 190 -5.53 2.58 7.32
C GLU A 190 -4.55 2.46 6.15
N ASP A 191 -3.25 2.33 6.42
CA ASP A 191 -2.19 2.15 5.43
C ASP A 191 -2.14 0.70 4.89
N ASP A 192 -3.21 0.34 4.19
CA ASP A 192 -3.35 -0.94 3.48
C ASP A 192 -2.81 -0.88 2.04
N GLY A 193 -2.12 0.21 1.68
CA GLY A 193 -1.65 0.50 0.33
C GLY A 193 -2.69 1.10 -0.60
N THR A 194 -3.95 1.25 -0.17
CA THR A 194 -5.03 1.86 -0.97
C THR A 194 -5.53 3.20 -0.44
N SER A 195 -5.15 3.55 0.80
CA SER A 195 -5.50 4.83 1.40
C SER A 195 -4.53 5.94 1.04
N TYR A 196 -5.05 7.16 1.04
CA TYR A 196 -4.33 8.39 0.79
C TYR A 196 -4.66 9.40 1.88
N THR A 197 -3.72 10.32 2.13
CA THR A 197 -3.91 11.44 3.06
C THR A 197 -3.61 12.75 2.35
N TRP A 198 -4.43 13.77 2.59
CA TRP A 198 -4.27 15.09 1.96
C TRP A 198 -4.74 16.21 2.89
N CYS A 199 -4.44 17.45 2.54
CA CYS A 199 -4.95 18.64 3.21
C CYS A 199 -6.00 19.32 2.33
N ALA A 200 -7.14 19.67 2.92
CA ALA A 200 -8.21 20.38 2.22
C ALA A 200 -9.10 21.16 3.19
N LYS A 201 -9.79 22.19 2.69
CA LYS A 201 -10.85 22.88 3.45
C LYS A 201 -12.14 22.08 3.38
N ASP A 202 -12.97 22.17 4.42
CA ASP A 202 -14.28 21.49 4.47
C ASP A 202 -15.14 21.75 3.22
N LYS A 203 -15.10 22.99 2.71
CA LYS A 203 -15.86 23.40 1.52
C LYS A 203 -15.35 22.76 0.21
N ASP A 204 -14.07 22.42 0.14
CA ASP A 204 -13.47 21.86 -1.07
C ASP A 204 -13.71 20.36 -1.16
N VAL A 205 -13.84 19.70 -0.01
CA VAL A 205 -14.22 18.28 0.12
C VAL A 205 -15.71 18.11 -0.16
N ASN A 206 -16.57 18.87 0.53
CA ASN A 206 -18.02 18.74 0.37
C ASN A 206 -18.58 19.45 -0.89
N GLY A 207 -17.79 20.29 -1.55
CA GLY A 207 -18.16 21.05 -2.76
C GLY A 207 -17.93 20.31 -4.08
N GLY A 208 -17.63 19.01 -4.05
CA GLY A 208 -17.61 18.10 -5.22
C GLY A 208 -16.37 18.15 -6.12
N GLY A 209 -15.76 19.32 -6.34
CA GLY A 209 -14.73 19.47 -7.38
C GLY A 209 -13.31 19.00 -7.02
N LEU A 210 -12.89 19.07 -5.75
CA LEU A 210 -11.50 18.74 -5.35
C LEU A 210 -11.32 17.23 -5.18
N LEU A 211 -12.30 16.56 -4.57
CA LEU A 211 -12.26 15.11 -4.31
C LEU A 211 -12.25 14.29 -5.60
N GLU A 212 -13.01 14.72 -6.61
CA GLU A 212 -13.00 14.06 -7.93
C GLU A 212 -11.63 14.14 -8.56
N LYS A 213 -11.03 15.33 -8.62
CA LYS A 213 -9.68 15.54 -9.17
C LYS A 213 -8.61 14.80 -8.38
N LEU A 214 -8.70 14.79 -7.05
CA LEU A 214 -7.71 14.10 -6.21
C LEU A 214 -7.67 12.61 -6.51
N PHE A 215 -8.83 11.94 -6.51
CA PHE A 215 -8.87 10.49 -6.76
C PHE A 215 -8.69 10.10 -8.23
N ASP A 216 -9.02 10.97 -9.20
CA ASP A 216 -8.71 10.72 -10.62
C ASP A 216 -7.22 10.84 -10.94
N LEU A 217 -6.46 11.56 -10.09
CA LEU A 217 -5.00 11.70 -10.19
C LEU A 217 -4.23 10.64 -9.39
N LEU A 218 -4.89 9.91 -8.48
CA LEU A 218 -4.29 9.04 -7.47
C LEU A 218 -4.38 7.57 -7.77
#